data_AF-A0A955U4T3-F1
#
_entry.id   AF-A0A955U4T3-F1
#
_cell.length_a   1.000
_cell.length_b   1.000
_cell.length_c   1.000
_cell.angle_alpha   90.00
_cell.angle_beta   90.00
_cell.angle_gamma   90.00
#
_symmetry.space_group_name_H-M   'P 1'
#
loop_
_entity.id
_entity.type
_entity.pdbx_description
1 polymer ?
#
loop_
_entity_poly.entity_id
_entity_poly.type
_entity_poly.pdbx_seq_one_letter_code
_entity_poly.pdbx_strand_id
1 'polypeptide(L)'
;MGHELLPYTLSTWAFTLHVAGVRASDAAVVAACEAILAAGDATAGEGAATALLDRVRELFPTDEPEAVLAGARALYGDGVGDEIAQGDRDLRTARIRKYQFAAQLPWLARIWHREEGRVEPIWLVVERVTDQVLAADPNPWNDIDETRLWPLEDFHVLWELDGCTSLFVQPTRVEAGA
;
A
#
# COMPACT_ATOMS: atom_id res chain seq x y z
N MET A 1 7.73 -15.76 3.71
CA MET A 1 8.02 -14.85 2.58
C MET A 1 7.26 -13.53 2.71
N GLY A 2 6.05 -13.52 3.29
CA GLY A 2 5.26 -12.29 3.55
C GLY A 2 6.04 -11.19 4.29
N HIS A 3 6.77 -11.54 5.34
CA HIS A 3 7.67 -10.60 6.05
C HIS A 3 8.79 -10.03 5.18
N GLU A 4 9.34 -10.82 4.24
CA GLU A 4 10.47 -10.39 3.40
C GLU A 4 10.02 -9.40 2.32
N LEU A 5 8.75 -9.50 1.88
CA LEU A 5 8.15 -8.61 0.90
C LEU A 5 7.54 -7.34 1.52
N LEU A 6 7.38 -7.27 2.84
CA LEU A 6 6.77 -6.12 3.51
C LEU A 6 7.49 -4.80 3.18
N PRO A 7 8.83 -4.68 3.28
CA PRO A 7 9.50 -3.42 3.00
C PRO A 7 9.30 -2.95 1.56
N TYR A 8 9.28 -3.88 0.61
CA TYR A 8 9.00 -3.59 -0.80
C TYR A 8 7.57 -3.11 -0.98
N THR A 9 6.60 -3.86 -0.46
CA THR A 9 5.17 -3.50 -0.50
C THR A 9 4.92 -2.09 0.04
N LEU A 10 5.49 -1.76 1.20
CA LEU A 10 5.32 -0.46 1.84
C LEU A 10 6.09 0.66 1.13
N SER A 11 7.26 0.36 0.55
CA SER A 11 8.01 1.31 -0.28
C SER A 11 7.25 1.64 -1.55
N THR A 12 6.67 0.63 -2.21
CA THR A 12 5.81 0.80 -3.38
C THR A 12 4.57 1.62 -3.04
N TRP A 13 3.93 1.33 -1.91
CA TRP A 13 2.81 2.14 -1.44
C TRP A 13 3.21 3.61 -1.18
N ALA A 14 4.34 3.84 -0.51
CA ALA A 14 4.81 5.21 -0.25
C ALA A 14 5.19 5.95 -1.54
N PHE A 15 5.85 5.28 -2.48
CA PHE A 15 6.22 5.83 -3.77
C PHE A 15 4.99 6.16 -4.62
N THR A 16 4.03 5.24 -4.72
CA THR A 16 2.78 5.46 -5.48
C THR A 16 1.94 6.60 -4.91
N LEU A 17 1.86 6.72 -3.57
CA LEU A 17 1.25 7.88 -2.91
C LEU A 17 2.00 9.19 -3.25
N HIS A 18 3.34 9.17 -3.23
CA HIS A 18 4.15 10.34 -3.59
C HIS A 18 3.91 10.78 -5.04
N VAL A 19 3.82 9.85 -5.98
CA VAL A 19 3.48 10.12 -7.39
C VAL A 19 2.09 10.72 -7.51
N ALA A 20 1.14 10.26 -6.70
CA ALA A 20 -0.22 10.80 -6.64
C ALA A 20 -0.32 12.16 -5.89
N GLY A 21 0.81 12.74 -5.46
CA GLY A 21 0.86 14.05 -4.81
C GLY A 21 0.68 14.01 -3.28
N VAL A 22 0.53 12.84 -2.68
CA VAL A 22 0.48 12.68 -1.22
C VAL A 22 1.90 12.63 -0.68
N ARG A 23 2.32 13.67 0.06
CA ARG A 23 3.67 13.78 0.61
C ARG A 23 3.74 13.18 2.02
N ALA A 24 4.73 12.32 2.24
CA ALA A 24 5.11 11.87 3.58
C ALA A 24 5.70 13.04 4.39
N SER A 25 5.54 12.98 5.71
CA SER A 25 6.17 13.88 6.69
C SER A 25 7.68 13.61 6.84
N ASP A 26 8.11 12.40 6.52
CA ASP A 26 9.49 11.96 6.63
C ASP A 26 10.32 12.46 5.43
N ALA A 27 11.28 13.34 5.71
CA ALA A 27 12.11 13.97 4.69
C ALA A 27 12.99 12.97 3.93
N ALA A 28 13.42 11.87 4.55
CA ALA A 28 14.23 10.85 3.89
C ALA A 28 13.40 10.04 2.90
N VAL A 29 12.15 9.70 3.26
CA VAL A 29 11.19 9.08 2.33
C VAL A 29 10.90 9.99 1.14
N VAL A 30 10.63 11.28 1.38
CA VAL A 30 10.41 12.27 0.31
C VAL A 30 11.60 12.37 -0.62
N ALA A 31 12.81 12.53 -0.06
CA ALA A 31 14.03 12.66 -0.85
C ALA A 31 14.33 11.41 -1.69
N ALA A 32 14.08 10.21 -1.15
CA ALA A 32 14.23 8.97 -1.90
C ALA A 32 13.23 8.92 -3.08
N CYS A 33 11.94 9.17 -2.84
CA CYS A 33 10.91 9.23 -3.89
C CYS A 33 11.26 10.23 -5.01
N GLU A 34 11.74 11.42 -4.67
CA GLU A 34 12.16 12.43 -5.65
C GLU A 34 13.39 11.98 -6.44
N ALA A 35 14.36 11.35 -5.78
CA ALA A 35 15.55 10.82 -6.46
C ALA A 35 15.21 9.71 -7.45
N ILE A 36 14.20 8.88 -7.15
CA ILE A 36 13.71 7.82 -8.04
C ILE A 36 13.06 8.42 -9.28
N LEU A 37 12.20 9.43 -9.11
CA LEU A 37 11.57 10.14 -10.22
C LEU A 37 12.59 10.89 -11.09
N ALA A 38 13.67 11.38 -10.48
CA ALA A 38 14.74 12.10 -11.18
C ALA A 38 15.81 11.18 -11.79
N ALA A 39 15.79 9.87 -11.51
CA ALA A 39 16.80 8.95 -11.97
C ALA A 39 16.81 8.87 -13.50
N GLY A 40 17.96 9.22 -14.10
CA GLY A 40 18.15 9.14 -15.55
C GLY A 40 18.64 7.78 -16.05
N ASP A 41 19.01 6.88 -15.13
CA ASP A 41 19.49 5.53 -15.40
C ASP A 41 19.13 4.55 -14.27
N ALA A 42 19.30 3.25 -14.54
CA ALA A 42 18.93 2.17 -13.62
C ALA A 42 19.75 2.18 -12.32
N THR A 43 21.04 2.54 -12.36
CA THR A 43 21.91 2.53 -11.18
C THR A 43 21.52 3.63 -10.19
N ALA A 44 21.23 4.83 -10.68
CA ALA A 44 20.73 5.91 -9.85
C ALA A 44 19.36 5.57 -9.23
N GLY A 45 18.48 4.93 -10.01
CA GLY A 45 17.19 4.43 -9.55
C GLY A 45 17.32 3.39 -8.42
N GLU A 46 18.21 2.41 -8.59
CA GLU A 46 18.45 1.34 -7.61
C GLU A 46 19.03 1.88 -6.29
N GLY A 47 19.96 2.85 -6.35
CA GLY A 47 20.50 3.50 -5.16
C GLY A 47 19.42 4.23 -4.35
N ALA A 48 18.53 4.96 -5.03
CA ALA A 48 17.41 5.64 -4.40
C ALA A 48 16.35 4.65 -3.88
N ALA A 49 16.16 3.51 -4.55
CA ALA A 49 15.34 2.40 -4.09
C ALA A 49 15.79 1.83 -2.77
N THR A 50 17.08 1.54 -2.69
CA THR A 50 17.69 1.00 -1.50
C THR A 50 17.52 1.95 -0.33
N ALA A 51 17.72 3.26 -0.55
CA ALA A 51 17.50 4.27 0.48
C ALA A 51 16.04 4.32 0.98
N LEU A 52 15.05 4.21 0.07
CA LEU A 52 13.65 4.14 0.46
C LEU A 52 13.35 2.88 1.28
N LEU A 53 13.83 1.72 0.81
CA LEU A 53 13.64 0.42 1.46
C LEU A 53 14.21 0.41 2.88
N ASP A 54 15.43 0.93 3.06
CA ASP A 54 16.07 0.98 4.36
C ASP A 54 15.31 1.90 5.32
N ARG A 55 14.84 3.06 4.84
CA ARG A 55 14.03 3.95 5.68
C ARG A 55 12.69 3.33 6.05
N VAL A 56 12.04 2.62 5.12
CA VAL A 56 10.79 1.90 5.38
C VAL A 56 11.01 0.78 6.41
N ARG A 57 12.12 0.03 6.36
CA ARG A 57 12.42 -1.00 7.38
C ARG A 57 12.51 -0.43 8.79
N GLU A 58 13.07 0.77 8.94
CA GLU A 58 13.16 1.44 10.23
C GLU A 58 11.79 1.89 10.76
N LEU A 59 10.90 2.33 9.87
CA LEU A 59 9.56 2.82 10.21
C LEU A 59 8.55 1.69 10.44
N PHE A 60 8.79 0.53 9.83
CA PHE A 60 7.88 -0.62 9.84
C PHE A 60 8.63 -1.88 10.31
N PRO A 61 8.86 -2.02 11.64
CA PRO A 61 9.71 -3.06 12.18
C PRO A 61 9.09 -4.47 12.11
N THR A 62 7.77 -4.57 11.97
CA THR A 62 7.02 -5.83 11.84
C THR A 62 5.86 -5.68 10.85
N ASP A 63 5.29 -6.80 10.40
CA ASP A 63 4.11 -6.85 9.53
C ASP A 63 2.79 -6.88 10.31
N GLU A 64 2.85 -6.68 11.64
CA GLU A 64 1.66 -6.69 12.48
C GLU A 64 0.81 -5.44 12.23
N PRO A 65 -0.53 -5.55 12.19
CA PRO A 65 -1.40 -4.45 11.75
C PRO A 65 -1.23 -3.18 12.55
N GLU A 66 -1.06 -3.30 13.87
CA GLU A 66 -0.87 -2.16 14.76
C GLU A 66 0.45 -1.42 14.48
N ALA A 67 1.52 -2.16 14.18
CA ALA A 67 2.81 -1.59 13.83
C ALA A 67 2.76 -0.89 12.47
N VAL A 68 2.10 -1.51 11.48
CA VAL A 68 1.93 -0.90 10.16
C VAL A 68 1.05 0.35 10.22
N LEU A 69 -0.04 0.33 11.00
CA LEU A 69 -0.86 1.52 11.23
C LEU A 69 -0.07 2.64 11.90
N ALA A 70 0.74 2.32 12.92
CA ALA A 70 1.58 3.30 13.59
C ALA A 70 2.62 3.93 12.65
N GLY A 71 3.31 3.12 11.84
CA GLY A 71 4.25 3.62 10.83
C GLY A 71 3.57 4.47 9.75
N ALA A 72 2.39 4.05 9.28
CA ALA A 72 1.60 4.82 8.33
C ALA A 72 1.19 6.19 8.90
N ARG A 73 0.72 6.24 10.16
CA ARG A 73 0.38 7.49 10.85
C ARG A 73 1.61 8.38 11.08
N ALA A 74 2.78 7.80 11.34
CA ALA A 74 4.01 8.56 11.42
C ALA A 74 4.32 9.27 10.08
N LEU A 75 4.09 8.59 8.94
CA LEU A 75 4.33 9.12 7.61
C LEU A 75 3.26 10.12 7.13
N TYR A 76 1.98 9.84 7.34
CA TYR A 76 0.88 10.58 6.70
C TYR A 76 -0.09 11.23 7.70
N GLY A 77 0.21 11.16 8.99
CA GLY A 77 -0.54 11.81 10.05
C GLY A 77 -1.95 11.26 10.25
N ASP A 78 -2.85 12.12 10.73
CA ASP A 78 -4.25 11.79 11.04
C ASP A 78 -5.10 11.49 9.78
N GLY A 79 -4.54 11.68 8.59
CA GLY A 79 -5.17 11.29 7.33
C GLY A 79 -5.23 9.77 7.10
N VAL A 80 -4.55 8.97 7.92
CA VAL A 80 -4.57 7.50 7.81
C VAL A 80 -5.78 6.89 8.51
N GLY A 81 -6.60 6.15 7.77
CA GLY A 81 -7.73 5.37 8.28
C GLY A 81 -7.54 3.86 8.10
N ASP A 82 -8.32 3.09 8.86
CA ASP A 82 -8.37 1.62 8.86
C ASP A 82 -9.82 1.08 8.76
N GLU A 83 -10.79 1.96 8.60
CA GLU A 83 -12.22 1.67 8.70
C GLU A 83 -12.91 1.29 7.37
N ILE A 84 -12.18 1.32 6.24
CA ILE A 84 -12.75 1.00 4.91
C ILE A 84 -13.31 -0.44 4.85
N ALA A 85 -12.80 -1.28 5.75
CA ALA A 85 -13.16 -2.68 5.99
C ALA A 85 -14.38 -2.93 6.88
N GLN A 86 -15.08 -1.91 7.38
CA GLN A 86 -16.22 -2.15 8.26
C GLN A 86 -17.51 -2.48 7.50
N GLY A 87 -18.32 -3.38 8.06
CA GLY A 87 -19.63 -3.77 7.52
C GLY A 87 -19.61 -5.11 6.79
N ASP A 88 -20.73 -5.43 6.13
CA ASP A 88 -20.84 -6.60 5.26
C ASP A 88 -20.09 -6.41 3.92
N ARG A 89 -20.02 -7.47 3.11
CA ARG A 89 -19.29 -7.48 1.82
C ARG A 89 -19.75 -6.37 0.88
N ASP A 90 -21.06 -6.16 0.79
CA ASP A 90 -21.65 -5.18 -0.13
C ASP A 90 -21.30 -3.75 0.30
N LEU A 91 -21.46 -3.45 1.60
CA LEU A 91 -21.11 -2.14 2.14
C LEU A 91 -19.61 -1.85 2.03
N ARG A 92 -18.74 -2.84 2.30
CA ARG A 92 -17.29 -2.69 2.14
C ARG A 92 -16.92 -2.43 0.69
N THR A 93 -17.44 -3.21 -0.25
CA THR A 93 -17.20 -3.01 -1.70
C THR A 93 -17.64 -1.61 -2.13
N ALA A 94 -18.81 -1.16 -1.69
CA ALA A 94 -19.30 0.18 -1.99
C ALA A 94 -18.38 1.29 -1.44
N ARG A 95 -17.86 1.13 -0.22
CA ARG A 95 -16.90 2.08 0.39
C ARG A 95 -15.57 2.12 -0.35
N ILE A 96 -15.01 0.95 -0.69
CA ILE A 96 -13.77 0.84 -1.48
C ILE A 96 -13.92 1.54 -2.82
N ARG A 97 -15.01 1.26 -3.55
CA ARG A 97 -15.25 1.89 -4.85
C ARG A 97 -15.48 3.39 -4.73
N LYS A 98 -16.16 3.85 -3.67
CA LYS A 98 -16.32 5.29 -3.38
C LYS A 98 -14.97 5.95 -3.12
N TYR A 99 -14.10 5.33 -2.33
CA TYR A 99 -12.75 5.80 -2.08
C TYR A 99 -11.94 5.88 -3.37
N GLN A 100 -11.93 4.82 -4.17
CA GLN A 100 -11.20 4.79 -5.45
C GLN A 100 -11.69 5.83 -6.44
N PHE A 101 -13.01 6.06 -6.50
CA PHE A 101 -13.56 7.11 -7.35
C PHE A 101 -13.16 8.52 -6.87
N ALA A 102 -13.15 8.74 -5.55
CA ALA A 102 -12.90 10.07 -4.97
C ALA A 102 -11.41 10.44 -4.92
N ALA A 103 -10.55 9.48 -4.60
CA ALA A 103 -9.13 9.73 -4.32
C ALA A 103 -8.20 9.22 -5.43
N GLN A 104 -8.57 8.12 -6.10
CA GLN A 104 -7.70 7.36 -7.01
C GLN A 104 -6.33 7.00 -6.38
N LEU A 105 -6.30 6.87 -5.05
CA LEU A 105 -5.11 6.51 -4.30
C LEU A 105 -5.08 5.00 -4.02
N PRO A 106 -3.88 4.38 -4.01
CA PRO A 106 -3.74 3.01 -3.56
C PRO A 106 -4.02 2.91 -2.05
N TRP A 107 -4.38 1.71 -1.61
CA TRP A 107 -4.60 1.39 -0.20
C TRP A 107 -3.99 0.02 0.14
N LEU A 108 -3.73 -0.22 1.41
CA LEU A 108 -3.15 -1.48 1.87
C LEU A 108 -4.23 -2.44 2.33
N ALA A 109 -4.13 -3.70 1.94
CA ALA A 109 -4.92 -4.79 2.49
C ALA A 109 -3.99 -5.91 2.98
N ARG A 110 -4.34 -6.55 4.09
CA ARG A 110 -3.65 -7.78 4.52
C ARG A 110 -4.57 -8.97 4.31
N ILE A 111 -4.09 -9.98 3.59
CA ILE A 111 -4.86 -11.19 3.27
C ILE A 111 -4.10 -12.44 3.68
N TRP A 112 -4.82 -13.54 3.90
CA TRP A 112 -4.17 -14.85 3.96
C TRP A 112 -3.81 -15.33 2.55
N HIS A 113 -2.55 -15.68 2.33
CA HIS A 113 -2.06 -16.19 1.06
C HIS A 113 -1.45 -17.57 1.24
N ARG A 114 -1.65 -18.43 0.23
CA ARG A 114 -1.02 -19.74 0.16
C ARG A 114 -0.02 -19.79 -0.99
N GLU A 115 1.24 -19.99 -0.66
CA GLU A 115 2.33 -20.09 -1.63
C GLU A 115 3.29 -21.21 -1.22
N GLU A 116 3.69 -22.05 -2.17
CA GLU A 116 4.64 -23.15 -1.97
C GLU A 116 4.37 -24.04 -0.74
N GLY A 117 3.09 -24.25 -0.42
CA GLY A 117 2.68 -25.10 0.71
C GLY A 117 2.68 -24.40 2.07
N ARG A 118 3.00 -23.10 2.14
CA ARG A 118 2.85 -22.26 3.33
C ARG A 118 1.59 -21.43 3.25
N VAL A 119 0.98 -21.17 4.40
CA VAL A 119 -0.18 -20.28 4.54
C VAL A 119 0.22 -19.21 5.54
N GLU A 120 0.30 -17.97 5.09
CA GLU A 120 0.77 -16.84 5.89
C GLU A 120 0.04 -15.55 5.47
N PRO A 121 -0.10 -14.57 6.37
CA PRO A 121 -0.62 -13.26 5.99
C PRO A 121 0.39 -12.52 5.11
N ILE A 122 -0.10 -11.77 4.13
CA ILE A 122 0.69 -10.86 3.29
C ILE A 122 -0.02 -9.52 3.14
N TRP A 123 0.77 -8.45 3.03
CA TRP A 123 0.27 -7.12 2.68
C TRP A 123 0.27 -6.92 1.18
N LEU A 124 -0.74 -6.21 0.68
CA LEU A 124 -0.94 -5.88 -0.73
C LEU A 124 -1.11 -4.38 -0.89
N VAL A 125 -0.55 -3.81 -1.96
CA VAL A 125 -0.88 -2.46 -2.43
C VAL A 125 -2.03 -2.57 -3.42
N VAL A 126 -3.26 -2.34 -2.97
CA VAL A 126 -4.45 -2.41 -3.81
C VAL A 126 -4.64 -1.11 -4.58
N GLU A 127 -4.58 -1.20 -5.91
CA GLU A 127 -4.72 -0.04 -6.80
C GLU A 127 -6.16 0.12 -7.29
N ARG A 128 -6.82 -0.98 -7.65
CA ARG A 128 -8.15 -0.95 -8.29
C ARG A 128 -9.02 -2.12 -7.85
N VAL A 129 -10.30 -1.86 -7.60
CA VAL A 129 -11.31 -2.87 -7.25
C VAL A 129 -12.53 -2.73 -8.16
N THR A 130 -12.66 -3.66 -9.10
CA THR A 130 -13.81 -3.80 -10.01
C THR A 130 -14.54 -5.11 -9.69
N ASP A 131 -14.76 -5.97 -10.68
CA ASP A 131 -14.96 -7.42 -10.58
C ASP A 131 -13.69 -8.17 -10.15
N GLN A 132 -12.52 -7.51 -10.25
CA GLN A 132 -11.23 -8.01 -9.80
C GLN A 132 -10.53 -6.99 -8.91
N VAL A 133 -9.67 -7.48 -8.03
CA VAL A 133 -8.74 -6.69 -7.23
C VAL A 133 -7.39 -6.73 -7.92
N LEU A 134 -6.92 -5.56 -8.36
CA LEU A 134 -5.57 -5.33 -8.85
C LEU A 134 -4.71 -4.88 -7.68
N ALA A 135 -3.67 -5.65 -7.38
CA ALA A 135 -2.61 -5.20 -6.50
C ALA A 135 -1.31 -4.98 -7.29
N ALA A 136 -0.62 -3.90 -6.95
CA ALA A 136 0.66 -3.57 -7.54
C ALA A 136 1.68 -4.67 -7.23
N ASP A 137 2.66 -4.76 -8.12
CA ASP A 137 3.92 -5.44 -7.84
C ASP A 137 4.51 -4.92 -6.51
N PRO A 138 4.83 -5.78 -5.53
CA PRO A 138 5.48 -5.33 -4.31
C PRO A 138 6.85 -4.69 -4.57
N ASN A 139 7.59 -5.13 -5.60
CA ASN A 139 8.93 -4.66 -5.95
C ASN A 139 9.06 -4.28 -7.44
N PRO A 140 8.42 -3.19 -7.90
CA PRO A 140 8.42 -2.74 -9.31
C PRO A 140 9.78 -2.22 -9.82
N TRP A 141 10.84 -2.43 -9.06
CA TRP A 141 12.19 -1.91 -9.28
C TRP A 141 13.14 -3.02 -9.71
N ASN A 142 12.71 -4.28 -9.56
CA ASN A 142 13.34 -5.40 -10.24
C ASN A 142 12.79 -5.48 -11.68
N ASP A 143 13.44 -6.26 -12.53
CA ASP A 143 13.01 -6.47 -13.92
C ASP A 143 11.88 -7.52 -14.04
N ILE A 144 11.12 -7.78 -12.97
CA ILE A 144 10.11 -8.84 -12.91
C ILE A 144 8.78 -8.22 -12.51
N ASP A 145 7.82 -8.16 -13.44
CA ASP A 145 6.47 -7.71 -13.12
C ASP A 145 5.72 -8.79 -12.31
N GLU A 146 5.53 -8.51 -11.02
CA GLU A 146 4.79 -9.36 -10.09
C GLU A 146 3.39 -8.81 -9.76
N THR A 147 2.81 -7.99 -10.65
CA THR A 147 1.43 -7.50 -10.51
C THR A 147 0.43 -8.65 -10.37
N ARG A 148 -0.53 -8.52 -9.44
CA ARG A 148 -1.47 -9.59 -9.10
C ARG A 148 -2.92 -9.17 -9.34
N LEU A 149 -3.69 -10.13 -9.84
CA LEU A 149 -5.13 -10.01 -10.05
C LEU A 149 -5.85 -11.12 -9.29
N TRP A 150 -6.81 -10.74 -8.46
CA TRP A 150 -7.73 -11.69 -7.81
C TRP A 150 -9.17 -11.43 -8.22
N PRO A 151 -9.98 -12.47 -8.45
CA PRO A 151 -11.43 -12.31 -8.43
C PRO A 151 -11.89 -11.64 -7.13
N LEU A 152 -12.83 -10.70 -7.21
CA LEU A 152 -13.28 -9.94 -6.03
C LEU A 152 -13.79 -10.85 -4.90
N GLU A 153 -14.51 -11.92 -5.26
CA GLU A 153 -15.05 -12.86 -4.28
C GLU A 153 -13.95 -13.61 -3.53
N ASP A 154 -12.92 -14.06 -4.24
CA ASP A 154 -11.76 -14.74 -3.64
C ASP A 154 -10.99 -13.80 -2.73
N PHE A 155 -10.75 -12.56 -3.18
CA PHE A 155 -10.12 -11.54 -2.34
C PHE A 155 -10.92 -11.31 -1.06
N HIS A 156 -12.25 -11.17 -1.13
CA HIS A 156 -13.08 -11.00 0.06
C HIS A 156 -12.92 -12.16 1.04
N VAL A 157 -12.89 -13.40 0.57
CA VAL A 157 -12.70 -14.56 1.45
C VAL A 157 -11.35 -14.49 2.14
N LEU A 158 -10.26 -14.27 1.40
CA LEU A 158 -8.91 -14.23 1.96
C LEU A 158 -8.68 -13.05 2.91
N TRP A 159 -9.32 -11.92 2.62
CA TRP A 159 -9.29 -10.71 3.43
C TRP A 159 -10.13 -10.85 4.71
N GLU A 160 -11.30 -11.49 4.64
CA GLU A 160 -12.14 -11.80 5.81
C GLU A 160 -11.47 -12.74 6.79
N LEU A 161 -10.68 -13.72 6.30
CA LEU A 161 -9.89 -14.60 7.16
C LEU A 161 -8.87 -13.83 8.01
N ASP A 162 -8.41 -12.66 7.55
CA ASP A 162 -7.52 -11.77 8.30
C ASP A 162 -8.27 -10.75 9.16
N GLY A 163 -9.61 -10.77 9.16
CA GLY A 163 -10.42 -9.75 9.84
C GLY A 163 -10.59 -8.46 9.04
N CYS A 164 -10.37 -8.52 7.73
CA CYS A 164 -10.43 -7.39 6.81
C CYS A 164 -9.43 -6.26 7.14
N THR A 165 -8.24 -6.59 7.64
CA THR A 165 -7.21 -5.58 7.93
C THR A 165 -6.90 -4.72 6.70
N SER A 166 -6.95 -3.40 6.85
CA SER A 166 -6.64 -2.46 5.77
C SER A 166 -6.22 -1.10 6.28
N LEU A 167 -5.48 -0.37 5.44
CA LEU A 167 -5.06 1.00 5.70
C LEU A 167 -5.24 1.84 4.44
N PHE A 168 -5.67 3.08 4.59
CA PHE A 168 -5.81 4.00 3.46
C PHE A 168 -5.46 5.43 3.88
N VAL A 169 -5.06 6.27 2.93
CA VAL A 169 -4.83 7.69 3.17
C VAL A 169 -6.03 8.46 2.65
N GLN A 170 -6.67 9.25 3.51
CA GLN A 170 -7.73 10.16 3.09
C GLN A 170 -7.17 11.19 2.10
N PRO A 171 -7.85 11.43 0.97
CA PRO A 171 -7.46 12.51 0.08
C PRO A 171 -7.52 13.83 0.86
N THR A 172 -6.48 14.64 0.74
CA THR A 172 -6.45 15.97 1.36
C THR A 172 -7.68 16.73 0.85
N ARG A 173 -8.60 17.10 1.74
CA ARG A 173 -9.73 17.94 1.34
C ARG A 173 -9.14 19.26 0.87
N VAL A 174 -9.21 19.53 -0.42
CA VAL A 174 -9.16 20.91 -0.90
C VAL A 174 -10.39 21.55 -0.28
N GLU A 175 -10.21 22.39 0.74
CA GLU A 175 -11.30 23.25 1.19
C GLU A 175 -11.73 24.05 -0.03
N ALA A 176 -12.93 23.75 -0.54
CA ALA A 176 -13.56 24.59 -1.54
C ALA A 176 -13.74 25.94 -0.86
N GLY A 177 -12.90 26.91 -1.24
CA GLY A 177 -12.93 28.26 -0.70
C GLY A 177 -14.37 28.79 -0.70
N ALA A 178 -14.82 29.16 0.49
CA ALA A 178 -16.07 29.90 0.69
C ALA A 178 -15.97 31.32 0.14
#